data_AF-B7IHI4-F1
#
_entry.id   AF-B7IHI4-F1
#
_cell.length_a   1.000
_cell.length_b   1.000
_cell.length_c   1.000
_cell.angle_alpha   90.00
_cell.angle_beta   90.00
_cell.angle_gamma   90.00
#
_symmetry.space_group_name_H-M   'P 1'
#
loop_
_entity.id
_entity.type
_entity.pdbx_description
1 polymer ?
#
loop_
_entity_poly.entity_id
_entity_poly.type
_entity_poly.pdbx_seq_one_letter_code
_entity_poly.pdbx_strand_id
1 'polypeptide(L)'
;MKIAKYILLTIISIIAIIIIQLFISGYIQWYFNGMYEITSANIEQIMDEDGIVHVHEVINYKMRKPFRGVYRYVEQSRAVKIENVKLWIENVNGERVEFLRKNDREFEARVWVSNTPISPQEIENIELHVTYDAKYVFENGSDISQVFRQFWGPKWDAPVSNITVKFVFPEDLKVEKIYTHPKINYSRNGNTFNLNIKKLPPYTFAEARFIFPPKKLKYSYENPSLYLSEIEKIEKSYSTKVFLSRILPPILTILSITFLILIFNFFGREKEIPYSGIYEREIPYNDSPDIVNAIVVNQLSKIDSDGISAVIMDLYKKKYVELDKEGEYIKILDRDGNDLSETEKLFYQLLKKYSFENIFSFSQLKKTLSKDKKLAKDFLDEFNAYKSLVVDIAKSRKYLSLAGTYLSYLVGIFSIISSILIFFSFSKINFLYQSVFSSLIFAIGAVVFILPKDVFGSWSKEGREYYLKWKNFEKFLTDYSLLSQYPPESIILWEDYLVYATALSIADKVEKHLKKLIPKDIDVNETVYYYPYRRFGRQFYVISTVAHSTVYGNSSGKGGFSGGAGGIGGGSGGGGGGAF
;
A
#
# COMPACT_ATOMS: atom_id res chain seq x y z
N MET A 1 -22.73 -8.61 9.30
CA MET A 1 -21.98 -7.38 9.66
C MET A 1 -20.45 -7.52 9.55
N LYS A 2 -19.82 -8.63 10.02
CA LYS A 2 -18.34 -8.80 9.96
C LYS A 2 -17.76 -8.88 8.54
N ILE A 3 -18.39 -9.63 7.62
CA ILE A 3 -17.93 -9.77 6.23
C ILE A 3 -17.89 -8.42 5.49
N ALA A 4 -18.94 -7.60 5.65
CA ALA A 4 -19.01 -6.26 5.05
C ALA A 4 -17.86 -5.35 5.51
N LYS A 5 -17.43 -5.46 6.78
CA LYS A 5 -16.27 -4.72 7.31
C LYS A 5 -14.97 -5.11 6.59
N TYR A 6 -14.74 -6.40 6.37
CA TYR A 6 -13.52 -6.86 5.69
C TYR A 6 -13.50 -6.44 4.22
N ILE A 7 -14.63 -6.57 3.52
CA ILE A 7 -14.78 -6.09 2.14
C ILE A 7 -14.48 -4.59 2.06
N LEU A 8 -15.06 -3.79 2.98
CA LEU A 8 -14.82 -2.35 3.03
C LEU A 8 -13.34 -2.03 3.24
N LEU A 9 -12.66 -2.72 4.17
CA LEU A 9 -11.23 -2.51 4.42
C LEU A 9 -10.36 -2.88 3.21
N THR A 10 -10.70 -3.97 2.50
CA THR A 10 -10.01 -4.35 1.26
C THR A 10 -10.18 -3.28 0.18
N ILE A 11 -11.40 -2.77 -0.02
CA ILE A 11 -11.68 -1.69 -0.98
C ILE A 11 -10.89 -0.43 -0.61
N ILE A 12 -10.89 -0.03 0.67
CA ILE A 12 -10.12 1.12 1.15
C ILE A 12 -8.63 0.92 0.88
N SER A 13 -8.07 -0.27 1.09
CA SER A 13 -6.65 -0.52 0.80
C SER A 13 -6.34 -0.38 -0.69
N ILE A 14 -7.20 -0.90 -1.57
CA ILE A 14 -7.02 -0.82 -3.03
C ILE A 14 -7.00 0.65 -3.44
N ILE A 15 -7.98 1.43 -2.97
CA ILE A 15 -8.08 2.86 -3.27
C ILE A 15 -6.84 3.61 -2.77
N ALA A 16 -6.41 3.35 -1.53
CA ALA A 16 -5.23 3.99 -0.96
C ALA A 16 -3.96 3.72 -1.79
N ILE A 17 -3.76 2.48 -2.25
CA ILE A 17 -2.60 2.11 -3.07
C ILE A 17 -2.67 2.77 -4.44
N ILE A 18 -3.83 2.75 -5.10
CA ILE A 18 -4.01 3.40 -6.39
C ILE A 18 -3.69 4.90 -6.27
N ILE A 19 -4.13 5.57 -5.19
CA ILE A 19 -3.79 6.97 -4.94
C ILE A 19 -2.27 7.16 -4.81
N ILE A 20 -1.58 6.30 -4.06
CA ILE A 20 -0.12 6.35 -3.93
C ILE A 20 0.57 6.16 -5.29
N GLN A 21 0.08 5.21 -6.10
CA GLN A 21 0.62 4.94 -7.45
C GLN A 21 0.40 6.12 -8.41
N LEU A 22 -0.76 6.77 -8.34
CA LEU A 22 -1.08 7.99 -9.10
C LEU A 22 -0.22 9.18 -8.66
N PHE A 23 0.18 9.24 -7.39
CA PHE A 23 1.14 10.22 -6.90
C PHE A 23 2.53 9.98 -7.48
N ILE A 24 3.05 8.75 -7.38
CA ILE A 24 4.39 8.36 -7.87
C ILE A 24 4.54 8.58 -9.39
N SER A 25 3.47 8.36 -10.15
CA SER A 25 3.48 8.53 -11.62
C SER A 25 3.38 9.98 -12.10
N GLY A 26 3.18 10.94 -11.19
CA GLY A 26 3.03 12.36 -11.53
C GLY A 26 1.63 12.76 -11.99
N TYR A 27 0.68 11.83 -12.15
CA TYR A 27 -0.70 12.14 -12.53
C TYR A 27 -1.40 13.03 -11.52
N ILE A 28 -1.24 12.79 -10.21
CA ILE A 28 -1.83 13.65 -9.17
C ILE A 28 -1.21 15.05 -9.23
N GLN A 29 0.12 15.12 -9.34
CA GLN A 29 0.83 16.39 -9.42
C GLN A 29 0.34 17.21 -10.62
N TRP A 30 0.25 16.59 -11.79
CA TRP A 30 -0.30 17.23 -12.99
C TRP A 30 -1.80 17.59 -12.84
N TYR A 31 -2.63 16.71 -12.27
CA TYR A 31 -4.06 16.96 -12.15
C TYR A 31 -4.36 18.21 -11.32
N PHE A 32 -3.69 18.39 -10.18
CA PHE A 32 -3.90 19.57 -9.33
C PHE A 32 -3.08 20.79 -9.76
N ASN A 33 -1.83 20.59 -10.20
CA ASN A 33 -0.89 21.69 -10.41
C ASN A 33 -0.65 22.04 -11.88
N GLY A 34 -0.88 21.12 -12.81
CA GLY A 34 -0.60 21.29 -14.23
C GLY A 34 -1.33 22.48 -14.87
N MET A 35 -0.60 23.27 -15.65
CA MET A 35 -1.14 24.43 -16.36
C MET A 35 -1.85 24.07 -17.66
N TYR A 36 -1.60 22.87 -18.20
CA TYR A 36 -2.11 22.45 -19.51
C TYR A 36 -2.25 20.93 -19.59
N GLU A 37 -2.93 20.47 -20.64
CA GLU A 37 -2.93 19.10 -21.13
C GLU A 37 -2.56 19.07 -22.61
N ILE A 38 -2.02 17.95 -23.10
CA ILE A 38 -1.67 17.80 -24.53
C ILE A 38 -2.71 16.90 -25.17
N THR A 39 -3.56 17.50 -26.00
CA THR A 39 -4.67 16.80 -26.67
C THR A 39 -4.14 15.96 -27.84
N SER A 40 -3.19 16.49 -28.58
CA SER A 40 -2.49 15.75 -29.64
C SER A 40 -1.10 16.29 -29.91
N ALA A 41 -0.20 15.42 -30.38
CA ALA A 41 1.05 15.82 -31.01
C ALA A 41 1.21 15.08 -32.35
N ASN A 42 1.40 15.82 -33.44
CA ASN A 42 1.66 15.27 -34.77
C ASN A 42 3.11 15.59 -35.12
N ILE A 43 3.90 14.57 -35.42
CA ILE A 43 5.35 14.71 -35.62
C ILE A 43 5.71 14.08 -36.96
N GLU A 44 6.19 14.90 -37.88
CA GLU A 44 6.75 14.45 -39.15
C GLU A 44 8.28 14.50 -39.11
N GLN A 45 8.92 13.43 -39.56
CA GLN A 45 10.37 13.32 -39.70
C GLN A 45 10.68 12.79 -41.09
N ILE A 46 11.13 13.67 -41.98
CA ILE A 46 11.39 13.37 -43.38
C ILE A 46 12.89 13.46 -43.62
N MET A 47 13.50 12.34 -44.00
CA MET A 47 14.93 12.28 -44.34
C MET A 47 15.12 12.55 -45.83
N ASP A 48 16.07 13.43 -46.16
CA ASP A 48 16.52 13.68 -47.53
C ASP A 48 17.61 12.70 -47.99
N GLU A 49 18.01 12.76 -49.26
CA GLU A 49 19.06 11.90 -49.84
C GLU A 49 20.46 12.13 -49.23
N ASP A 50 20.69 13.33 -48.69
CA ASP A 50 21.95 13.71 -48.03
C ASP A 50 22.03 13.17 -46.58
N GLY A 51 20.91 12.67 -46.02
CA GLY A 51 20.80 12.14 -44.67
C GLY A 51 20.39 13.16 -43.60
N ILE A 52 19.93 14.35 -44.00
CA ILE A 52 19.36 15.36 -43.11
C ILE A 52 17.90 14.98 -42.83
N VAL A 53 17.49 15.04 -41.57
CA VAL A 53 16.10 14.83 -41.17
C VAL A 53 15.44 16.18 -40.93
N HIS A 54 14.47 16.52 -41.76
CA HIS A 54 13.57 17.66 -41.57
C HIS A 54 12.48 17.25 -40.57
N VAL A 55 12.44 17.94 -39.43
CA VAL A 55 11.44 17.68 -38.38
C VAL A 55 10.39 18.77 -38.38
N HIS A 56 9.12 18.36 -38.32
CA HIS A 56 7.98 19.24 -38.07
C HIS A 56 7.12 18.65 -36.96
N GLU A 57 7.00 19.38 -35.86
CA GLU A 57 6.13 19.03 -34.74
C GLU A 57 4.96 20.01 -34.68
N VAL A 58 3.74 19.49 -34.55
CA VAL A 58 2.52 20.26 -34.26
C VAL A 58 1.96 19.74 -32.94
N ILE A 59 2.02 20.57 -31.89
CA ILE A 59 1.66 20.20 -30.52
C ILE A 59 0.47 21.02 -30.06
N ASN A 60 -0.63 20.34 -29.77
CA ASN A 60 -1.88 20.95 -29.34
C ASN A 60 -2.01 20.92 -27.82
N TYR A 61 -1.97 22.10 -27.23
CA TYR A 61 -2.18 22.34 -25.81
C TYR A 61 -3.61 22.75 -25.56
N LYS A 62 -4.17 22.26 -24.46
CA LYS A 62 -5.38 22.80 -23.85
C LYS A 62 -5.03 23.34 -22.47
N MET A 63 -5.20 24.65 -22.29
CA MET A 63 -4.81 25.38 -21.10
C MET A 63 -5.83 25.20 -19.97
N ARG A 64 -5.32 25.06 -18.75
CA ARG A 64 -6.10 24.81 -17.53
C ARG A 64 -5.92 25.91 -16.49
N LYS A 65 -4.84 26.69 -16.59
CA LYS A 65 -4.50 27.81 -15.70
C LYS A 65 -3.99 28.99 -16.52
N PRO A 66 -3.97 30.22 -15.94
CA PRO A 66 -3.43 31.38 -16.63
C PRO A 66 -1.98 31.17 -17.08
N PHE A 67 -1.67 31.61 -18.30
CA PHE A 67 -0.39 31.34 -18.98
C PHE A 67 0.04 32.54 -19.83
N ARG A 68 1.33 32.67 -20.10
CA ARG A 68 1.94 33.72 -20.95
C ARG A 68 2.37 33.19 -22.30
N GLY A 69 2.64 31.89 -22.38
CA GLY A 69 3.06 31.25 -23.62
C GLY A 69 3.38 29.78 -23.44
N VAL A 70 3.97 29.20 -24.47
CA VAL A 70 4.42 27.81 -24.50
C VAL A 70 5.91 27.73 -24.78
N TYR A 71 6.54 26.63 -24.39
CA TYR A 71 7.95 26.40 -24.63
C TYR A 71 8.21 24.99 -25.12
N ARG A 72 9.31 24.85 -25.86
CA ARG A 72 9.83 23.57 -26.33
C ARG A 72 11.34 23.53 -26.10
N TYR A 73 11.81 22.39 -25.63
CA TYR A 73 13.22 22.12 -25.42
C TYR A 73 13.60 20.75 -25.99
N VAL A 74 14.59 20.71 -26.87
CA VAL A 74 15.18 19.47 -27.38
C VAL A 74 16.57 19.31 -26.76
N GLU A 75 16.83 18.14 -26.18
CA GLU A 75 18.07 17.88 -25.44
C GLU A 75 19.27 17.68 -26.36
N GLN A 76 20.45 17.98 -25.83
CA GLN A 76 21.70 17.64 -26.48
C GLN A 76 21.80 16.14 -26.71
N SER A 77 22.08 15.75 -27.95
CA SER A 77 22.42 14.37 -28.29
C SER A 77 23.93 14.18 -28.50
N ARG A 78 24.37 12.92 -28.52
CA ARG A 78 25.79 12.55 -28.74
C ARG A 78 26.32 12.98 -30.11
N ALA A 79 25.51 12.85 -31.16
CA ALA A 79 25.95 12.98 -32.56
C ALA A 79 25.14 14.00 -33.37
N VAL A 80 23.84 14.11 -33.13
CA VAL A 80 22.92 14.92 -33.94
C VAL A 80 23.23 16.40 -33.76
N LYS A 81 23.35 17.08 -34.90
CA LYS A 81 23.41 18.54 -34.95
C LYS A 81 22.07 19.13 -35.38
N ILE A 82 21.65 20.20 -34.71
CA ILE A 82 20.38 20.87 -34.94
C ILE A 82 20.63 22.23 -35.59
N GLU A 83 19.96 22.49 -36.71
CA GLU A 83 20.02 23.75 -37.45
C GLU A 83 18.61 24.24 -37.81
N ASN A 84 18.51 25.48 -38.29
CA ASN A 84 17.28 26.06 -38.84
C ASN A 84 16.04 26.00 -37.92
N VAL A 85 16.25 26.02 -36.59
CA VAL A 85 15.17 25.98 -35.60
C VAL A 85 14.24 27.19 -35.74
N LYS A 86 12.95 26.92 -35.95
CA LYS A 86 11.85 27.90 -35.95
C LYS A 86 10.69 27.36 -35.12
N LEU A 87 10.03 28.26 -34.40
CA LEU A 87 8.83 27.95 -33.63
C LEU A 87 7.81 29.07 -33.86
N TRP A 88 6.54 28.73 -33.95
CA TRP A 88 5.45 29.69 -34.03
C TRP A 88 4.15 29.08 -33.51
N ILE A 89 3.16 29.91 -33.27
CA ILE A 89 1.79 29.49 -32.99
C ILE A 89 0.90 29.93 -34.16
N GLU A 90 -0.04 29.08 -34.57
CA GLU A 90 -0.87 29.33 -35.77
C GLU A 90 -2.27 29.84 -35.42
N ASN A 91 -2.85 29.34 -34.34
CA ASN A 91 -4.24 29.61 -33.96
C ASN A 91 -4.44 30.87 -33.11
N VAL A 92 -3.37 31.59 -32.78
CA VAL A 92 -3.39 32.85 -32.00
C VAL A 92 -2.25 33.76 -32.42
N ASN A 93 -2.45 35.06 -32.27
CA ASN A 93 -1.39 36.05 -32.53
C ASN A 93 -0.31 35.97 -31.43
N GLY A 94 0.85 35.42 -31.78
CA GLY A 94 2.02 35.43 -30.90
C GLY A 94 2.69 36.80 -30.87
N GLU A 95 3.27 37.18 -29.74
CA GLU A 95 4.05 38.41 -29.61
C GLU A 95 5.48 38.24 -30.11
N ARG A 96 6.17 37.18 -29.66
CA ARG A 96 7.59 36.95 -29.96
C ARG A 96 8.05 35.53 -29.65
N VAL A 97 9.19 35.17 -30.23
CA VAL A 97 9.93 33.94 -29.91
C VAL A 97 11.23 34.30 -29.19
N GLU A 98 11.48 33.67 -28.05
CA GLU A 98 12.67 33.87 -27.22
C GLU A 98 13.45 32.56 -27.12
N PHE A 99 14.70 32.53 -27.59
CA PHE A 99 15.59 31.39 -27.40
C PHE A 99 16.34 31.54 -26.08
N LEU A 100 16.05 30.68 -25.09
CA LEU A 100 16.76 30.63 -23.82
C LEU A 100 18.11 29.94 -23.97
N ARG A 101 18.14 28.88 -24.79
CA ARG A 101 19.35 28.14 -25.16
C ARG A 101 19.27 27.80 -26.64
N LYS A 102 20.38 28.00 -27.36
CA LYS A 102 20.49 27.57 -28.76
C LYS A 102 21.96 27.35 -29.08
N ASN A 103 22.32 26.11 -29.39
CA ASN A 103 23.61 25.75 -29.97
C ASN A 103 23.38 24.73 -31.09
N ASP A 104 24.46 24.19 -31.65
CA ASP A 104 24.38 23.23 -32.75
C ASP A 104 23.91 21.83 -32.34
N ARG A 105 23.55 21.58 -31.07
CA ARG A 105 23.13 20.27 -30.55
C ARG A 105 21.85 20.27 -29.73
N GLU A 106 21.42 21.43 -29.25
CA GLU A 106 20.22 21.59 -28.42
C GLU A 106 19.58 22.97 -28.63
N PHE A 107 18.30 23.07 -28.28
CA PHE A 107 17.62 24.35 -28.15
C PHE A 107 16.55 24.31 -27.08
N GLU A 108 16.33 25.45 -26.43
CA GLU A 108 15.20 25.76 -25.57
C GLU A 108 14.63 27.10 -26.01
N ALA A 109 13.35 27.11 -26.39
CA ALA A 109 12.69 28.31 -26.88
C ALA A 109 11.28 28.46 -26.28
N ARG A 110 10.93 29.71 -26.00
CA ARG A 110 9.60 30.16 -25.58
C ARG A 110 8.92 30.89 -26.72
N VAL A 111 7.65 30.58 -26.95
CA VAL A 111 6.77 31.33 -27.83
C VAL A 111 5.77 32.08 -26.94
N TRP A 112 5.91 33.40 -26.90
CA TRP A 112 5.10 34.29 -26.07
C TRP A 112 3.77 34.58 -26.77
N VAL A 113 2.67 34.35 -26.07
CA VAL A 113 1.32 34.75 -26.48
C VAL A 113 0.99 36.13 -25.91
N SER A 114 1.39 36.40 -24.66
CA SER A 114 1.28 37.72 -24.04
C SER A 114 2.33 37.93 -22.93
N ASN A 115 2.73 39.19 -22.71
CA ASN A 115 3.56 39.56 -21.56
C ASN A 115 2.85 39.37 -20.21
N THR A 116 1.52 39.41 -20.19
CA THR A 116 0.69 39.19 -19.00
C THR A 116 -0.01 37.83 -19.06
N PRO A 117 -0.25 37.15 -17.93
CA PRO A 117 -0.98 35.88 -17.94
C PRO A 117 -2.39 36.03 -18.52
N ILE A 118 -2.71 35.23 -19.52
CA ILE A 118 -4.03 35.12 -20.17
C ILE A 118 -4.83 34.00 -19.51
N SER A 119 -6.12 34.24 -19.27
CA SER A 119 -7.03 33.22 -18.73
C SER A 119 -7.36 32.15 -19.79
N PRO A 120 -7.46 30.85 -19.41
CA PRO A 120 -7.95 29.80 -20.31
C PRO A 120 -9.37 30.02 -20.86
N GLN A 121 -10.14 30.92 -20.25
CA GLN A 121 -11.46 31.33 -20.75
C GLN A 121 -11.38 32.19 -22.01
N GLU A 122 -10.27 32.91 -22.20
CA GLU A 122 -10.05 33.76 -23.37
C GLU A 122 -9.39 32.96 -24.50
N ILE A 123 -8.33 32.21 -24.16
CA ILE A 123 -7.61 31.35 -25.10
C ILE A 123 -7.44 29.99 -24.44
N GLU A 124 -8.29 29.03 -24.84
CA GLU A 124 -8.28 27.68 -24.28
C GLU A 124 -7.23 26.80 -24.94
N ASN A 125 -7.04 26.92 -26.27
CA ASN A 125 -6.20 26.02 -27.05
C ASN A 125 -5.03 26.76 -27.69
N ILE A 126 -3.83 26.17 -27.66
CA ILE A 126 -2.63 26.68 -28.35
C ILE A 126 -2.09 25.58 -29.26
N GLU A 127 -1.91 25.90 -30.53
CA GLU A 127 -1.26 25.03 -31.52
C GLU A 127 0.18 25.53 -31.76
N LEU A 128 1.16 24.79 -31.22
CA LEU A 128 2.57 25.10 -31.35
C LEU A 128 3.17 24.32 -32.52
N HIS A 129 3.78 25.04 -33.46
CA HIS A 129 4.61 24.46 -34.51
C HIS A 129 6.09 24.61 -34.19
N VAL A 130 6.85 23.55 -34.43
CA VAL A 130 8.30 23.52 -34.27
C VAL A 130 8.91 22.85 -35.48
N THR A 131 9.84 23.54 -36.16
CA THR A 131 10.59 22.98 -37.28
C THR A 131 12.08 23.12 -37.06
N TYR A 132 12.85 22.09 -37.41
CA TYR A 132 14.30 22.14 -37.39
C TYR A 132 14.90 21.05 -38.27
N ASP A 133 16.15 21.24 -38.68
CA ASP A 133 16.92 20.26 -39.42
C ASP A 133 17.86 19.51 -38.47
N ALA A 134 17.83 18.19 -38.53
CA ALA A 134 18.67 17.31 -37.73
C ALA A 134 19.66 16.56 -38.63
N LYS A 135 20.94 16.94 -38.57
CA LYS A 135 22.05 16.29 -39.27
C LYS A 135 22.68 15.19 -38.42
N TYR A 136 23.32 14.21 -39.04
CA TYR A 136 24.02 13.12 -38.34
C TYR A 136 23.09 12.21 -37.54
N VAL A 137 21.81 12.13 -37.95
CA VAL A 137 20.81 11.22 -37.40
C VAL A 137 21.02 9.78 -37.88
N PHE A 138 21.50 9.63 -39.12
CA PHE A 138 21.83 8.34 -39.70
C PHE A 138 23.19 7.88 -39.17
N GLU A 139 23.21 6.80 -38.38
CA GLU A 139 24.42 6.25 -37.78
C GLU A 139 24.91 5.05 -38.58
N ASN A 140 26.20 5.02 -38.92
CA ASN A 140 26.86 3.90 -39.58
C ASN A 140 27.63 3.08 -38.55
N GLY A 141 27.24 1.81 -38.43
CA GLY A 141 27.98 0.80 -37.68
C GLY A 141 28.89 -0.01 -38.60
N SER A 142 29.47 -1.06 -38.02
CA SER A 142 30.35 -1.95 -38.79
C SER A 142 29.58 -2.91 -39.71
N ASP A 143 28.38 -3.36 -39.30
CA ASP A 143 27.59 -4.38 -39.98
C ASP A 143 26.18 -3.91 -40.37
N ILE A 144 25.72 -2.79 -39.81
CA ILE A 144 24.41 -2.17 -40.07
C ILE A 144 24.50 -0.64 -40.01
N SER A 145 23.52 0.04 -40.59
CA SER A 145 23.23 1.44 -40.29
C SER A 145 21.90 1.56 -39.55
N GLN A 146 21.72 2.62 -38.76
CA GLN A 146 20.47 2.84 -38.03
C GLN A 146 20.02 4.31 -38.04
N VAL A 147 18.72 4.49 -37.82
CA VAL A 147 18.13 5.74 -37.33
C VAL A 147 17.43 5.42 -36.01
N PHE A 148 17.93 5.98 -34.91
CA PHE A 148 17.33 5.80 -33.58
C PHE A 148 16.87 7.12 -33.00
N ARG A 149 15.55 7.35 -33.05
CA ARG A 149 14.92 8.64 -32.79
C ARG A 149 13.92 8.57 -31.66
N GLN A 150 14.13 9.41 -30.67
CA GLN A 150 13.15 9.74 -29.67
C GLN A 150 12.28 10.88 -30.20
N PHE A 151 11.04 10.57 -30.54
CA PHE A 151 10.08 11.56 -31.03
C PHE A 151 9.26 12.17 -29.88
N TRP A 152 9.24 11.52 -28.70
CA TRP A 152 8.66 12.10 -27.49
C TRP A 152 9.58 11.90 -26.29
N GLY A 153 9.85 12.96 -25.53
CA GLY A 153 10.81 12.93 -24.43
C GLY A 153 10.22 12.73 -23.03
N PRO A 154 11.04 12.41 -22.01
CA PRO A 154 10.56 12.21 -20.64
C PRO A 154 10.44 13.52 -19.84
N LYS A 155 10.66 14.69 -20.46
CA LYS A 155 10.65 16.00 -19.78
C LYS A 155 9.32 16.74 -19.94
N TRP A 156 8.26 16.03 -20.30
CA TRP A 156 6.90 16.53 -20.29
C TRP A 156 6.24 16.18 -18.94
N ASP A 157 5.75 17.20 -18.24
CA ASP A 157 5.05 17.05 -16.95
C ASP A 157 3.52 16.85 -17.10
N ALA A 158 3.02 16.81 -18.34
CA ALA A 158 1.64 16.53 -18.69
C ALA A 158 1.51 15.22 -19.49
N PRO A 159 0.39 14.48 -19.35
CA PRO A 159 0.09 13.35 -20.21
C PRO A 159 -0.28 13.84 -21.62
N VAL A 160 -0.07 12.96 -22.60
CA VAL A 160 -0.51 13.19 -23.98
C VAL A 160 -1.61 12.21 -24.37
N SER A 161 -2.72 12.74 -24.86
CA SER A 161 -3.86 11.91 -25.26
C SER A 161 -3.58 11.10 -26.52
N ASN A 162 -3.00 11.71 -27.56
CA ASN A 162 -2.67 11.03 -28.82
C ASN A 162 -1.39 11.60 -29.44
N ILE A 163 -0.45 10.73 -29.82
CA ILE A 163 0.75 11.10 -30.57
C ILE A 163 0.72 10.36 -31.89
N THR A 164 0.75 11.10 -33.00
CA THR A 164 0.96 10.53 -34.33
C THR A 164 2.35 10.90 -34.82
N VAL A 165 3.06 9.93 -35.39
CA VAL A 165 4.41 10.14 -35.91
C VAL A 165 4.51 9.54 -37.28
N LYS A 166 5.07 10.30 -38.22
CA LYS A 166 5.33 9.87 -39.58
C LYS A 166 6.83 9.99 -39.86
N PHE A 167 7.45 8.86 -40.14
CA PHE A 167 8.82 8.80 -40.65
C PHE A 167 8.79 8.54 -42.15
N VAL A 168 9.54 9.32 -42.92
CA VAL A 168 9.72 9.14 -44.36
C VAL A 168 11.21 9.04 -44.65
N PHE A 169 11.62 7.98 -45.33
CA PHE A 169 13.01 7.78 -45.77
C PHE A 169 13.09 7.82 -47.30
N PRO A 170 14.23 8.24 -47.88
CA PRO A 170 14.51 8.16 -49.32
C PRO A 170 14.25 6.76 -49.88
N GLU A 171 13.86 6.66 -51.15
CA GLU A 171 13.51 5.39 -51.80
C GLU A 171 14.66 4.38 -51.80
N ASP A 172 15.89 4.89 -51.88
CA ASP A 172 17.12 4.12 -51.90
C ASP A 172 17.58 3.62 -50.50
N LEU A 173 16.85 3.97 -49.43
CA LEU A 173 17.05 3.45 -48.06
C LEU A 173 16.04 2.36 -47.74
N LYS A 174 16.45 1.11 -47.90
CA LYS A 174 15.61 -0.04 -47.54
C LYS A 174 15.66 -0.31 -46.04
N VAL A 175 14.57 -0.02 -45.34
CA VAL A 175 14.38 -0.42 -43.92
C VAL A 175 14.19 -1.94 -43.82
N GLU A 176 15.07 -2.61 -43.07
CA GLU A 176 15.02 -4.05 -42.80
C GLU A 176 14.22 -4.39 -41.54
N LYS A 177 14.46 -3.66 -40.44
CA LYS A 177 13.80 -3.91 -39.15
C LYS A 177 13.40 -2.60 -38.48
N ILE A 178 12.33 -2.66 -37.69
CA ILE A 178 11.84 -1.55 -36.88
C ILE A 178 11.59 -2.04 -35.46
N TYR A 179 12.10 -1.30 -34.49
CA TYR A 179 11.77 -1.48 -33.08
C TYR A 179 11.14 -0.20 -32.53
N THR A 180 10.15 -0.36 -31.67
CA THR A 180 9.41 0.75 -31.06
C THR A 180 9.37 0.60 -29.55
N HIS A 181 9.56 1.71 -28.85
CA HIS A 181 9.55 1.77 -27.38
C HIS A 181 8.71 2.99 -26.98
N PRO A 182 7.46 2.84 -26.49
CA PRO A 182 6.79 1.58 -26.17
C PRO A 182 6.47 0.73 -27.41
N LYS A 183 6.32 -0.58 -27.20
CA LYS A 183 5.95 -1.52 -28.28
C LYS A 183 4.56 -1.20 -28.83
N ILE A 184 4.52 -0.68 -30.06
CA ILE A 184 3.29 -0.27 -30.76
C ILE A 184 3.22 -0.85 -32.17
N ASN A 185 2.00 -0.93 -32.69
CA ASN A 185 1.76 -1.24 -34.10
C ASN A 185 2.03 0.01 -34.95
N TYR A 186 2.49 -0.22 -36.18
CA TYR A 186 2.73 0.83 -37.17
C TYR A 186 2.16 0.40 -38.52
N SER A 187 1.83 1.36 -39.37
CA SER A 187 1.49 1.12 -40.78
C SER A 187 2.66 1.52 -41.67
N ARG A 188 2.93 0.73 -42.71
CA ARG A 188 3.97 1.00 -43.70
C ARG A 188 3.35 1.19 -45.08
N ASN A 189 3.75 2.25 -45.78
CA ASN A 189 3.48 2.44 -47.21
C ASN A 189 4.79 2.86 -47.89
N GLY A 190 5.41 1.95 -48.64
CA GLY A 190 6.77 2.14 -49.17
C GLY A 190 7.79 2.39 -48.05
N ASN A 191 8.47 3.54 -48.12
CA ASN A 191 9.40 4.02 -47.09
C ASN A 191 8.78 5.07 -46.14
N THR A 192 7.44 5.13 -46.09
CA THR A 192 6.69 5.91 -45.09
C THR A 192 6.16 5.01 -43.98
N PHE A 193 6.40 5.41 -42.73
CA PHE A 193 6.02 4.68 -41.53
C PHE A 193 5.20 5.56 -40.61
N ASN A 194 3.95 5.18 -40.33
CA ASN A 194 3.09 5.90 -39.40
C ASN A 194 2.92 5.11 -38.10
N LEU A 195 3.18 5.78 -36.98
CA LEU A 195 3.09 5.27 -35.63
C LEU A 195 2.03 6.06 -34.88
N ASN A 196 1.29 5.39 -33.99
CA ASN A 196 0.28 6.02 -33.16
C ASN A 196 0.37 5.54 -31.71
N ILE A 197 0.38 6.49 -30.77
CA ILE A 197 0.39 6.23 -29.33
C ILE A 197 -0.79 6.94 -28.69
N LYS A 198 -1.55 6.20 -27.89
CA LYS A 198 -2.67 6.74 -27.11
C LYS A 198 -2.32 6.75 -25.63
N LYS A 199 -2.68 7.83 -24.94
CA LYS A 199 -2.58 8.00 -23.48
C LYS A 199 -1.17 7.75 -22.93
N LEU A 200 -0.20 8.52 -23.43
CA LEU A 200 1.16 8.47 -22.93
C LEU A 200 1.26 9.23 -21.58
N PRO A 201 1.71 8.61 -20.48
CA PRO A 201 1.80 9.27 -19.17
C PRO A 201 2.83 10.41 -19.08
N PRO A 202 2.72 11.29 -18.07
CA PRO A 202 3.77 12.26 -17.77
C PRO A 202 5.11 11.57 -17.52
N TYR A 203 6.21 12.26 -17.79
CA TYR A 203 7.57 11.80 -17.53
C TYR A 203 7.96 10.47 -18.19
N THR A 204 7.33 10.14 -19.32
CA THR A 204 7.63 8.96 -20.14
C THR A 204 8.06 9.37 -21.53
N PHE A 205 8.76 8.48 -22.24
CA PHE A 205 9.25 8.74 -23.59
C PHE A 205 8.63 7.79 -24.61
N ALA A 206 8.78 8.18 -25.89
CA ALA A 206 8.53 7.30 -27.01
C ALA A 206 9.60 7.47 -28.10
N GLU A 207 10.10 6.35 -28.60
CA GLU A 207 11.19 6.26 -29.57
C GLU A 207 10.97 5.13 -30.59
N ALA A 208 11.62 5.27 -31.74
CA ALA A 208 11.65 4.28 -32.81
C ALA A 208 13.08 4.10 -33.32
N ARG A 209 13.45 2.84 -33.57
CA ARG A 209 14.73 2.42 -34.14
C ARG A 209 14.48 1.75 -35.48
N PHE A 210 15.09 2.28 -36.53
CA PHE A 210 15.06 1.74 -37.89
C PHE A 210 16.44 1.18 -38.22
N ILE A 211 16.50 -0.04 -38.75
CA ILE A 211 17.72 -0.72 -39.15
C ILE A 211 17.78 -0.80 -40.68
N PHE A 212 18.96 -0.50 -41.23
CA PHE A 212 19.26 -0.46 -42.65
C PHE A 212 20.54 -1.26 -42.93
N PRO A 213 20.72 -1.75 -44.17
CA PRO A 213 22.03 -2.19 -44.63
C PRO A 213 23.06 -1.05 -44.50
N PRO A 214 24.35 -1.35 -44.27
CA PRO A 214 25.40 -0.34 -44.22
C PRO A 214 25.37 0.56 -45.45
N LYS A 215 25.27 1.87 -45.23
CA LYS A 215 25.29 2.86 -46.30
C LYS A 215 25.89 4.17 -45.83
N LYS A 216 26.75 4.78 -46.64
CA LYS A 216 27.33 6.08 -46.31
C LYS A 216 26.54 7.20 -46.95
N LEU A 217 25.95 8.06 -46.12
CA LEU A 217 25.31 9.30 -46.54
C LEU A 217 26.27 10.49 -46.31
N LYS A 218 25.96 11.65 -46.89
CA LYS A 218 26.78 12.85 -46.71
C LYS A 218 26.81 13.32 -45.25
N TYR A 219 25.66 13.29 -44.57
CA TYR A 219 25.52 13.67 -43.16
C TYR A 219 25.21 12.47 -42.25
N SER A 220 26.01 11.40 -42.34
CA SER A 220 25.96 10.27 -41.41
C SER A 220 27.00 10.36 -40.30
N TYR A 221 26.69 9.83 -39.11
CA TYR A 221 27.62 9.69 -37.99
C TYR A 221 28.27 8.31 -37.99
N GLU A 222 29.59 8.24 -37.87
CA GLU A 222 30.29 6.96 -37.69
C GLU A 222 30.20 6.51 -36.23
N ASN A 223 29.59 5.35 -35.99
CA ASN A 223 29.41 4.74 -34.67
C ASN A 223 30.05 3.34 -34.64
N PRO A 224 31.36 3.23 -34.35
CA PRO A 224 32.07 1.95 -34.36
C PRO A 224 31.56 0.93 -33.32
N SER A 225 30.82 1.39 -32.31
CA SER A 225 30.21 0.54 -31.28
C SER A 225 28.83 -0.01 -31.69
N LEU A 226 28.37 0.26 -32.91
CA LEU A 226 27.05 -0.17 -33.38
C LEU A 226 27.13 -1.53 -34.08
N TYR A 227 26.65 -2.57 -33.38
CA TYR A 227 26.55 -3.94 -33.90
C TYR A 227 25.11 -4.44 -33.88
N LEU A 228 24.69 -5.18 -34.91
CA LEU A 228 23.35 -5.77 -34.97
C LEU A 228 23.09 -6.72 -33.79
N SER A 229 24.09 -7.51 -33.40
CA SER A 229 23.99 -8.49 -32.31
C SER A 229 23.69 -7.84 -30.95
N GLU A 230 24.25 -6.67 -30.68
CA GLU A 230 24.01 -5.91 -29.45
C GLU A 230 22.59 -5.32 -29.43
N ILE A 231 22.14 -4.78 -30.57
CA ILE A 231 20.75 -4.31 -30.73
C ILE A 231 19.79 -5.46 -30.47
N GLU A 232 19.97 -6.61 -31.12
CA GLU A 232 19.09 -7.76 -30.97
C GLU A 232 19.04 -8.27 -29.52
N LYS A 233 20.16 -8.20 -28.78
CA LYS A 233 20.20 -8.51 -27.34
C LYS A 233 19.35 -7.54 -26.52
N ILE A 234 19.47 -6.23 -26.78
CA ILE A 234 18.67 -5.19 -26.12
C ILE A 234 17.18 -5.38 -26.41
N GLU A 235 16.82 -5.61 -27.68
CA GLU A 235 15.44 -5.79 -28.12
C GLU A 235 14.82 -7.08 -27.59
N LYS A 236 15.59 -8.17 -27.52
CA LYS A 236 15.16 -9.42 -26.88
C LYS A 236 14.88 -9.23 -25.39
N SER A 237 15.76 -8.50 -24.68
CA SER A 237 15.55 -8.16 -23.27
C SER A 237 14.28 -7.33 -23.07
N TYR A 238 14.08 -6.29 -23.90
CA TYR A 238 12.87 -5.48 -23.87
C TYR A 238 11.60 -6.30 -24.14
N SER A 239 11.62 -7.09 -25.22
CA SER A 239 10.48 -7.91 -25.61
C SER A 239 10.12 -8.93 -24.52
N THR A 240 11.14 -9.52 -23.87
CA THR A 240 10.96 -10.40 -22.71
C THR A 240 10.34 -9.64 -21.55
N LYS A 241 10.82 -8.43 -21.24
CA LYS A 241 10.27 -7.57 -20.19
C LYS A 241 8.80 -7.21 -20.47
N VAL A 242 8.46 -6.86 -21.71
CA VAL A 242 7.08 -6.57 -22.14
C VAL A 242 6.21 -7.82 -22.03
N PHE A 243 6.70 -8.99 -22.46
CA PHE A 243 5.99 -10.25 -22.33
C PHE A 243 5.70 -10.59 -20.86
N LEU A 244 6.74 -10.57 -20.00
CA LEU A 244 6.61 -10.81 -18.56
C LEU A 244 5.65 -9.82 -17.90
N SER A 245 5.68 -8.54 -18.31
CA SER A 245 4.76 -7.53 -17.78
C SER A 245 3.28 -7.84 -18.05
N ARG A 246 2.98 -8.64 -19.08
CA ARG A 246 1.61 -9.05 -19.43
C ARG A 246 1.20 -10.36 -18.76
N ILE A 247 2.13 -11.31 -18.60
CA ILE A 247 1.80 -12.65 -18.10
C ILE A 247 1.96 -12.79 -16.58
N LEU A 248 2.98 -12.15 -15.99
CA LEU A 248 3.34 -12.38 -14.60
C LEU A 248 2.29 -11.83 -13.62
N PRO A 249 1.74 -10.60 -13.79
CA PRO A 249 0.74 -10.09 -12.85
C PRO A 249 -0.52 -10.96 -12.71
N PRO A 250 -1.19 -11.41 -13.79
CA PRO A 250 -2.36 -12.28 -13.64
C PRO A 250 -1.99 -13.66 -13.08
N ILE A 251 -0.85 -14.23 -13.48
CA ILE A 251 -0.38 -15.51 -12.93
C ILE A 251 -0.17 -15.41 -11.42
N LEU A 252 0.55 -14.40 -10.93
CA LEU A 252 0.76 -14.22 -9.49
C LEU A 252 -0.54 -13.96 -8.75
N THR A 253 -1.48 -13.21 -9.34
CA THR A 253 -2.81 -13.00 -8.75
C THR A 253 -3.54 -14.33 -8.56
N ILE A 254 -3.60 -15.15 -9.62
CA ILE A 254 -4.25 -16.46 -9.59
C ILE A 254 -3.55 -17.40 -8.62
N LEU A 255 -2.21 -17.43 -8.59
CA LEU A 255 -1.44 -18.25 -7.67
C LEU A 255 -1.69 -17.85 -6.22
N SER A 256 -1.67 -16.56 -5.88
CA SER A 256 -1.97 -16.07 -4.53
C SER A 256 -3.36 -16.52 -4.07
N ILE A 257 -4.38 -16.36 -4.92
CA ILE A 257 -5.74 -16.82 -4.61
C ILE A 257 -5.79 -18.35 -4.46
N THR A 258 -5.17 -19.08 -5.39
CA THR A 258 -5.16 -20.56 -5.40
C THR A 258 -4.50 -21.10 -4.13
N PHE A 259 -3.33 -20.58 -3.75
CA PHE A 259 -2.67 -21.00 -2.52
C PHE A 259 -3.50 -20.70 -1.28
N LEU A 260 -4.16 -19.54 -1.19
CA LEU A 260 -5.05 -19.24 -0.07
C LEU A 260 -6.25 -20.20 -0.02
N ILE A 261 -6.85 -20.54 -1.16
CA ILE A 261 -7.95 -21.52 -1.25
C ILE A 261 -7.47 -22.91 -0.83
N LEU A 262 -6.28 -23.34 -1.27
CA LEU A 262 -5.70 -24.62 -0.87
C LEU A 262 -5.42 -24.63 0.65
N ILE A 263 -4.82 -23.58 1.18
CA ILE A 263 -4.58 -23.46 2.63
C ILE A 263 -5.90 -23.53 3.40
N PHE A 264 -6.93 -22.82 2.96
CA PHE A 264 -8.26 -22.90 3.57
C PHE A 264 -8.84 -24.32 3.53
N ASN A 265 -8.78 -24.99 2.38
CA ASN A 265 -9.33 -26.34 2.23
C ASN A 265 -8.59 -27.39 3.06
N PHE A 266 -7.27 -27.30 3.19
CA PHE A 266 -6.47 -28.28 3.94
C PHE A 266 -6.37 -27.97 5.43
N PHE A 267 -6.38 -26.70 5.84
CA PHE A 267 -6.11 -26.29 7.22
C PHE A 267 -7.23 -25.50 7.89
N GLY A 268 -8.07 -24.79 7.13
CA GLY A 268 -9.11 -23.89 7.66
C GLY A 268 -10.48 -24.54 7.83
N ARG A 269 -10.72 -25.73 7.28
CA ARG A 269 -12.00 -26.43 7.43
C ARG A 269 -12.20 -26.88 8.88
N GLU A 270 -13.28 -26.40 9.48
CA GLU A 270 -13.68 -26.80 10.83
C GLU A 270 -14.16 -28.27 10.85
N LYS A 271 -13.86 -28.97 11.95
CA LYS A 271 -14.33 -30.34 12.17
C LYS A 271 -15.75 -30.32 12.74
N GLU A 272 -16.58 -31.26 12.29
CA GLU A 272 -17.89 -31.48 12.88
C GLU A 272 -17.75 -32.00 14.33
N ILE A 273 -18.60 -31.48 15.20
CA ILE A 273 -18.68 -31.88 16.62
C ILE A 273 -20.13 -32.19 17.00
N PRO A 274 -20.37 -33.08 17.98
CA PRO A 274 -21.72 -33.48 18.40
C PRO A 274 -22.46 -32.41 19.22
N TYR A 275 -21.75 -31.40 19.75
CA TYR A 275 -22.37 -30.31 20.50
C TYR A 275 -23.25 -29.42 19.60
N SER A 276 -24.53 -29.31 19.96
CA SER A 276 -25.57 -28.60 19.18
C SER A 276 -26.32 -27.55 20.02
N GLY A 277 -25.79 -27.16 21.18
CA GLY A 277 -26.37 -26.13 22.02
C GLY A 277 -26.52 -24.81 21.28
N ILE A 278 -27.62 -24.09 21.56
CA ILE A 278 -27.89 -22.76 20.97
C ILE A 278 -27.49 -21.64 21.96
N TYR A 279 -27.62 -21.93 23.26
CA TYR A 279 -27.27 -21.05 24.37
C TYR A 279 -26.57 -21.86 25.47
N GLU A 280 -25.68 -21.21 26.20
CA GLU A 280 -25.15 -21.72 27.47
C GLU A 280 -25.52 -20.72 28.56
N ARG A 281 -26.13 -21.21 29.65
CA ARG A 281 -26.59 -20.35 30.76
C ARG A 281 -25.57 -20.32 31.89
N GLU A 282 -24.96 -21.48 32.15
CA GLU A 282 -23.92 -21.61 33.15
C GLU A 282 -22.55 -21.31 32.53
N ILE A 283 -21.61 -20.92 33.38
CA ILE A 283 -20.23 -20.68 32.98
C ILE A 283 -19.66 -22.02 32.48
N PRO A 284 -19.29 -22.15 31.20
CA PRO A 284 -19.06 -23.47 30.63
C PRO A 284 -17.84 -24.20 31.19
N TYR A 285 -16.83 -23.45 31.63
CA TYR A 285 -15.57 -23.98 32.15
C TYR A 285 -15.01 -23.07 33.25
N ASN A 286 -14.36 -23.66 34.25
CA ASN A 286 -13.73 -22.94 35.37
C ASN A 286 -12.31 -22.47 35.01
N ASP A 287 -12.19 -21.72 33.91
CA ASP A 287 -10.92 -21.16 33.45
C ASP A 287 -10.78 -19.70 33.84
N SER A 288 -9.57 -19.24 34.18
CA SER A 288 -9.36 -17.83 34.46
C SER A 288 -9.74 -16.95 33.25
N PRO A 289 -10.29 -15.74 33.48
CA PRO A 289 -10.85 -14.92 32.42
C PRO A 289 -9.83 -14.46 31.36
N ASP A 290 -8.55 -14.34 31.72
CA ASP A 290 -7.47 -14.08 30.75
C ASP A 290 -7.25 -15.26 29.78
N ILE A 291 -7.35 -16.50 30.26
CA ILE A 291 -7.26 -17.69 29.40
C ILE A 291 -8.45 -17.74 28.44
N VAL A 292 -9.67 -17.46 28.94
CA VAL A 292 -10.88 -17.41 28.10
C VAL A 292 -10.74 -16.31 27.03
N ASN A 293 -10.27 -15.12 27.40
CA ASN A 293 -10.00 -14.04 26.46
C ASN A 293 -8.94 -14.44 25.42
N ALA A 294 -7.83 -15.06 25.86
CA ALA A 294 -6.75 -15.50 24.97
C ALA A 294 -7.24 -16.53 23.94
N ILE A 295 -8.09 -17.48 24.34
CA ILE A 295 -8.59 -18.54 23.46
C ILE A 295 -9.74 -18.04 22.57
N VAL A 296 -10.80 -17.47 23.17
CA VAL A 296 -12.08 -17.22 22.49
C VAL A 296 -12.10 -15.90 21.74
N VAL A 297 -11.51 -14.84 22.30
CA VAL A 297 -11.49 -13.51 21.67
C VAL A 297 -10.25 -13.34 20.81
N ASN A 298 -9.09 -13.69 21.36
CA ASN A 298 -7.79 -13.41 20.75
C ASN A 298 -7.18 -14.60 19.98
N GLN A 299 -7.84 -15.77 19.95
CA GLN A 299 -7.45 -16.93 19.14
C GLN A 299 -5.98 -17.33 19.32
N LEU A 300 -5.59 -17.59 20.56
CA LEU A 300 -4.23 -17.92 21.00
C LEU A 300 -3.20 -16.79 20.78
N SER A 301 -3.66 -15.54 20.84
CA SER A 301 -2.81 -14.34 20.88
C SER A 301 -2.77 -13.74 22.28
N LYS A 302 -1.83 -12.80 22.49
CA LYS A 302 -1.75 -12.02 23.74
C LYS A 302 -3.12 -11.38 24.04
N ILE A 303 -3.51 -11.42 25.32
CA ILE A 303 -4.75 -10.81 25.79
C ILE A 303 -4.78 -9.31 25.55
N ASP A 304 -5.99 -8.80 25.31
CA ASP A 304 -6.29 -7.39 25.10
C ASP A 304 -6.59 -6.66 26.42
N SER A 305 -7.02 -5.40 26.33
CA SER A 305 -7.39 -4.61 27.50
C SER A 305 -8.58 -5.20 28.27
N ASP A 306 -9.49 -5.87 27.58
CA ASP A 306 -10.68 -6.44 28.21
C ASP A 306 -10.28 -7.71 28.98
N GLY A 307 -9.38 -8.54 28.44
CA GLY A 307 -8.79 -9.66 29.17
C GLY A 307 -8.06 -9.24 30.46
N ILE A 308 -7.28 -8.15 30.40
CA ILE A 308 -6.63 -7.58 31.61
C ILE A 308 -7.67 -7.08 32.61
N SER A 309 -8.71 -6.39 32.13
CA SER A 309 -9.78 -5.87 32.99
C SER A 309 -10.54 -7.01 33.67
N ALA A 310 -10.79 -8.10 32.96
CA ALA A 310 -11.49 -9.26 33.49
C ALA A 310 -10.70 -9.95 34.60
N VAL A 311 -9.37 -10.07 34.49
CA VAL A 311 -8.53 -10.59 35.59
C VAL A 311 -8.53 -9.66 36.79
N ILE A 312 -8.50 -8.34 36.58
CA ILE A 312 -8.60 -7.37 37.69
C ILE A 312 -9.94 -7.53 38.43
N MET A 313 -11.04 -7.71 37.70
CA MET A 313 -12.36 -7.96 38.30
C MET A 313 -12.40 -9.27 39.07
N ASP A 314 -11.76 -10.33 38.54
CA ASP A 314 -11.71 -11.62 39.21
C ASP A 314 -10.86 -11.58 40.50
N LEU A 315 -9.74 -10.85 40.48
CA LEU A 315 -8.94 -10.58 41.70
C LEU A 315 -9.73 -9.76 42.73
N TYR A 316 -10.56 -8.81 42.31
CA TYR A 316 -11.43 -8.05 43.21
C TYR A 316 -12.46 -8.98 43.87
N LYS A 317 -13.14 -9.81 43.07
CA LYS A 317 -14.12 -10.80 43.54
C LYS A 317 -13.52 -11.79 44.54
N LYS A 318 -12.29 -12.26 44.28
CA LYS A 318 -11.52 -13.13 45.19
C LYS A 318 -10.94 -12.39 46.41
N LYS A 319 -11.21 -11.08 46.57
CA LYS A 319 -10.75 -10.21 47.66
C LYS A 319 -9.22 -10.11 47.76
N TYR A 320 -8.55 -10.00 46.62
CA TYR A 320 -7.10 -9.71 46.52
C TYR A 320 -6.81 -8.24 46.26
N VAL A 321 -7.78 -7.51 45.71
CA VAL A 321 -7.66 -6.08 45.44
C VAL A 321 -8.95 -5.36 45.79
N GLU A 322 -8.85 -4.09 46.13
CA GLU A 322 -9.97 -3.15 46.18
C GLU A 322 -9.83 -2.18 45.00
N LEU A 323 -10.93 -1.94 44.29
CA LEU A 323 -10.94 -1.04 43.13
C LEU A 323 -11.34 0.36 43.58
N ASP A 324 -10.73 1.35 42.94
CA ASP A 324 -11.12 2.74 43.09
C ASP A 324 -12.31 3.10 42.18
N LYS A 325 -13.25 3.91 42.68
CA LYS A 325 -14.48 4.29 41.97
C LYS A 325 -14.20 5.21 40.77
N GLU A 326 -13.09 5.94 40.78
CA GLU A 326 -12.70 6.82 39.67
C GLU A 326 -11.82 6.10 38.64
N GLY A 327 -11.24 4.96 39.02
CA GLY A 327 -10.41 4.10 38.20
C GLY A 327 -8.94 4.54 38.17
N GLU A 328 -8.50 5.28 39.19
CA GLU A 328 -7.17 5.90 39.23
C GLU A 328 -6.10 5.02 39.88
N TYR A 329 -6.49 4.12 40.77
CA TYR A 329 -5.59 3.20 41.46
C TYR A 329 -6.26 1.86 41.78
N ILE A 330 -5.43 0.87 42.13
CA ILE A 330 -5.85 -0.42 42.65
C ILE A 330 -5.18 -0.60 44.02
N LYS A 331 -5.95 -0.82 45.07
CA LYS A 331 -5.42 -1.11 46.40
C LYS A 331 -5.20 -2.62 46.53
N ILE A 332 -4.01 -3.02 46.96
CA ILE A 332 -3.58 -4.41 47.07
C ILE A 332 -3.85 -4.91 48.49
N LEU A 333 -4.55 -6.04 48.62
CA LEU A 333 -4.78 -6.71 49.89
C LEU A 333 -3.73 -7.81 50.06
N ASP A 334 -2.97 -7.80 51.15
CA ASP A 334 -1.85 -8.74 51.35
C ASP A 334 -2.35 -10.15 51.69
N ARG A 335 -2.12 -11.11 50.78
CA ARG A 335 -2.56 -12.51 50.86
C ARG A 335 -1.58 -13.45 50.15
N ASP A 336 -1.51 -14.71 50.58
CA ASP A 336 -0.54 -15.71 50.12
C ASP A 336 -0.79 -16.25 48.70
N GLY A 337 -1.99 -16.03 48.14
CA GLY A 337 -2.29 -16.35 46.74
C GLY A 337 -2.39 -17.85 46.42
N ASN A 338 -2.90 -18.68 47.33
CA ASN A 338 -2.96 -20.14 47.18
C ASN A 338 -4.14 -20.63 46.32
N ASP A 339 -5.22 -19.84 46.22
CA ASP A 339 -6.43 -20.09 45.42
C ASP A 339 -6.43 -19.36 44.06
N LEU A 340 -5.34 -18.66 43.73
CA LEU A 340 -5.15 -18.02 42.43
C LEU A 340 -4.60 -19.01 41.39
N SER A 341 -5.07 -18.89 40.15
CA SER A 341 -4.43 -19.57 39.02
C SER A 341 -2.98 -19.10 38.85
N GLU A 342 -2.18 -19.86 38.11
CA GLU A 342 -0.79 -19.49 37.83
C GLU A 342 -0.68 -18.10 37.16
N THR A 343 -1.60 -17.79 36.24
CA THR A 343 -1.63 -16.51 35.52
C THR A 343 -2.09 -15.36 36.42
N GLU A 344 -3.12 -15.58 37.23
CA GLU A 344 -3.64 -14.62 38.20
C GLU A 344 -2.59 -14.28 39.26
N LYS A 345 -1.87 -15.30 39.75
CA LYS A 345 -0.80 -15.13 40.73
C LYS A 345 0.35 -14.28 40.19
N LEU A 346 0.78 -14.55 38.95
CA LEU A 346 1.83 -13.76 38.30
C LEU A 346 1.38 -12.31 38.06
N PHE A 347 0.13 -12.09 37.63
CA PHE A 347 -0.41 -10.75 37.46
C PHE A 347 -0.54 -9.99 38.78
N TYR A 348 -1.01 -10.66 39.84
CA TYR A 348 -1.09 -10.10 41.19
C TYR A 348 0.30 -9.73 41.74
N GLN A 349 1.33 -10.55 41.51
CA GLN A 349 2.71 -10.22 41.87
C GLN A 349 3.24 -9.00 41.11
N LEU A 350 2.91 -8.86 39.82
CA LEU A 350 3.22 -7.67 39.04
C LEU A 350 2.55 -6.42 39.66
N LEU A 351 1.27 -6.50 40.04
CA LEU A 351 0.60 -5.40 40.74
C LEU A 351 1.29 -5.04 42.05
N LYS A 352 1.65 -6.02 42.89
CA LYS A 352 2.38 -5.79 44.15
C LYS A 352 3.72 -5.09 43.92
N LYS A 353 4.52 -5.59 42.98
CA LYS A 353 5.89 -5.10 42.73
C LYS A 353 5.94 -3.61 42.37
N TYR A 354 4.97 -3.15 41.58
CA TYR A 354 4.90 -1.75 41.14
C TYR A 354 3.93 -0.90 41.97
N SER A 355 3.49 -1.39 43.13
CA SER A 355 2.69 -0.63 44.10
C SER A 355 3.59 0.14 45.08
N PHE A 356 3.10 1.27 45.58
CA PHE A 356 3.72 2.03 46.66
C PHE A 356 2.73 2.08 47.83
N GLU A 357 3.15 1.69 49.02
CA GLU A 357 2.27 1.60 50.21
C GLU A 357 0.97 0.81 49.94
N ASN A 358 1.07 -0.33 49.25
CA ASN A 358 -0.04 -1.18 48.80
C ASN A 358 -1.02 -0.51 47.81
N ILE A 359 -0.65 0.61 47.21
CA ILE A 359 -1.45 1.31 46.19
C ILE A 359 -0.73 1.23 44.83
N PHE A 360 -1.36 0.57 43.87
CA PHE A 360 -0.93 0.59 42.47
C PHE A 360 -1.56 1.80 41.76
N SER A 361 -0.80 2.88 41.61
CA SER A 361 -1.25 4.10 40.92
C SER A 361 -0.80 4.12 39.46
N PHE A 362 -1.75 4.19 38.52
CA PHE A 362 -1.45 4.21 37.09
C PHE A 362 -0.70 5.47 36.67
N SER A 363 -1.08 6.63 37.21
CA SER A 363 -0.45 7.92 36.92
C SER A 363 0.99 7.96 37.42
N GLN A 364 1.22 7.50 38.66
CA GLN A 364 2.56 7.45 39.25
C GLN A 364 3.46 6.50 38.48
N LEU A 365 2.98 5.27 38.18
CA LEU A 365 3.75 4.31 37.40
C LEU A 365 4.13 4.86 36.02
N LYS A 366 3.16 5.42 35.27
CA LYS A 366 3.41 6.06 33.97
C LYS A 366 4.52 7.12 34.06
N LYS A 367 4.46 8.00 35.07
CA LYS A 367 5.45 9.05 35.30
C LYS A 367 6.84 8.46 35.59
N THR A 368 6.93 7.43 36.43
CA THR A 368 8.20 6.78 36.77
C THR A 368 8.81 6.06 35.56
N LEU A 369 8.03 5.27 34.82
CA LEU A 369 8.49 4.56 33.62
C LEU A 369 8.92 5.51 32.48
N SER A 370 8.34 6.71 32.40
CA SER A 370 8.77 7.71 31.42
C SER A 370 10.16 8.29 31.71
N LYS A 371 10.63 8.19 32.96
CA LYS A 371 11.89 8.79 33.44
C LYS A 371 13.01 7.78 33.64
N ASP A 372 12.67 6.51 33.84
CA ASP A 372 13.62 5.43 34.10
C ASP A 372 13.54 4.34 33.02
N LYS A 373 14.53 4.31 32.13
CA LYS A 373 14.62 3.34 31.05
C LYS A 373 14.80 1.90 31.55
N LYS A 374 15.52 1.70 32.65
CA LYS A 374 15.76 0.35 33.20
C LYS A 374 14.46 -0.18 33.80
N LEU A 375 13.80 0.63 34.63
CA LEU A 375 12.50 0.27 35.21
C LEU A 375 11.42 0.09 34.14
N ALA A 376 11.41 0.91 33.09
CA ALA A 376 10.53 0.75 31.93
C ALA A 376 10.73 -0.58 31.21
N LYS A 377 11.99 -0.98 31.03
CA LYS A 377 12.34 -2.28 30.45
C LYS A 377 11.91 -3.42 31.37
N ASP A 378 12.23 -3.36 32.66
CA ASP A 378 11.86 -4.40 33.63
C ASP A 378 10.34 -4.60 33.70
N PHE A 379 9.56 -3.50 33.71
CA PHE A 379 8.10 -3.55 33.65
C PHE A 379 7.59 -4.19 32.36
N LEU A 380 8.14 -3.81 31.20
CA LEU A 380 7.75 -4.39 29.92
C LEU A 380 8.06 -5.88 29.85
N ASP A 381 9.24 -6.29 30.31
CA ASP A 381 9.68 -7.67 30.28
C ASP A 381 8.76 -8.53 31.16
N GLU A 382 8.42 -8.07 32.37
CA GLU A 382 7.50 -8.77 33.28
C GLU A 382 6.05 -8.78 32.80
N PHE A 383 5.56 -7.65 32.28
CA PHE A 383 4.21 -7.59 31.72
C PHE A 383 4.07 -8.44 30.46
N ASN A 384 5.12 -8.50 29.63
CA ASN A 384 5.18 -9.42 28.50
C ASN A 384 5.32 -10.88 28.94
N ALA A 385 6.06 -11.17 30.01
CA ALA A 385 6.16 -12.51 30.58
C ALA A 385 4.79 -13.00 31.05
N TYR A 386 4.02 -12.17 31.76
CA TYR A 386 2.63 -12.47 32.11
C TYR A 386 1.77 -12.78 30.87
N LYS A 387 1.75 -11.89 29.88
CA LYS A 387 0.96 -12.11 28.66
C LYS A 387 1.40 -13.36 27.89
N SER A 388 2.70 -13.67 27.90
CA SER A 388 3.23 -14.88 27.25
C SER A 388 2.81 -16.13 28.01
N LEU A 389 2.87 -16.14 29.35
CA LEU A 389 2.42 -17.27 30.17
C LEU A 389 0.95 -17.62 29.88
N VAL A 390 0.07 -16.61 29.84
CA VAL A 390 -1.35 -16.82 29.48
C VAL A 390 -1.48 -17.49 28.12
N VAL A 391 -0.71 -17.01 27.13
CA VAL A 391 -0.72 -17.56 25.77
C VAL A 391 -0.14 -18.97 25.72
N ASP A 392 0.91 -19.26 26.49
CA ASP A 392 1.56 -20.56 26.52
C ASP A 392 0.66 -21.61 27.16
N ILE A 393 -0.05 -21.26 28.24
CA ILE A 393 -1.10 -22.09 28.84
C ILE A 393 -2.26 -22.27 27.85
N ALA A 394 -2.70 -21.23 27.16
CA ALA A 394 -3.75 -21.35 26.15
C ALA A 394 -3.33 -22.25 24.97
N LYS A 395 -2.08 -22.14 24.51
CA LYS A 395 -1.52 -22.96 23.42
C LYS A 395 -1.27 -24.41 23.83
N SER A 396 -0.88 -24.67 25.08
CA SER A 396 -0.62 -26.02 25.57
C SER A 396 -1.86 -26.92 25.50
N ARG A 397 -3.07 -26.31 25.52
CA ARG A 397 -4.36 -27.00 25.30
C ARG A 397 -4.56 -27.52 23.89
N LYS A 398 -3.80 -27.03 22.90
CA LYS A 398 -3.86 -27.45 21.48
C LYS A 398 -5.26 -27.34 20.86
N TYR A 399 -6.07 -26.39 21.33
CA TYR A 399 -7.44 -26.17 20.85
C TYR A 399 -7.53 -25.59 19.44
N LEU A 400 -6.54 -24.80 19.01
CA LEU A 400 -6.52 -24.18 17.69
C LEU A 400 -5.15 -24.40 17.04
N SER A 401 -5.15 -25.02 15.86
CA SER A 401 -3.96 -25.13 15.00
C SER A 401 -3.82 -23.88 14.15
N LEU A 402 -2.68 -23.19 14.27
CA LEU A 402 -2.36 -21.97 13.52
C LEU A 402 -1.47 -22.23 12.29
N ALA A 403 -1.23 -23.49 11.93
CA ALA A 403 -0.34 -23.84 10.82
C ALA A 403 -0.78 -23.20 9.49
N GLY A 404 -2.06 -23.31 9.14
CA GLY A 404 -2.60 -22.67 7.94
C GLY A 404 -2.59 -21.15 8.03
N THR A 405 -2.82 -20.57 9.22
CA THR A 405 -2.69 -19.12 9.44
C THR A 405 -1.28 -18.63 9.12
N TYR A 406 -0.23 -19.29 9.63
CA TYR A 406 1.14 -18.90 9.34
C TYR A 406 1.52 -19.10 7.86
N LEU A 407 1.06 -20.18 7.22
CA LEU A 407 1.23 -20.36 5.78
C LEU A 407 0.54 -19.25 4.99
N SER A 408 -0.67 -18.83 5.39
CA SER A 408 -1.38 -17.73 4.76
C SER A 408 -0.60 -16.41 4.90
N TYR A 409 0.05 -16.17 6.04
CA TYR A 409 0.89 -14.98 6.25
C TYR A 409 2.10 -14.97 5.33
N LEU A 410 2.73 -16.12 5.08
CA LEU A 410 3.83 -16.22 4.11
C LEU A 410 3.34 -15.88 2.70
N VAL A 411 2.19 -16.41 2.29
CA VAL A 411 1.57 -16.06 1.00
C VAL A 411 1.20 -14.57 0.95
N GLY A 412 0.72 -14.02 2.06
CA GLY A 412 0.38 -12.60 2.19
C GLY A 412 1.60 -11.68 2.03
N ILE A 413 2.69 -11.97 2.74
CA ILE A 413 3.97 -11.25 2.62
C ILE A 413 4.51 -11.36 1.20
N PHE A 414 4.54 -12.57 0.63
CA PHE A 414 4.99 -12.79 -0.74
C PHE A 414 4.16 -11.98 -1.74
N SER A 415 2.84 -11.91 -1.55
CA SER A 415 1.94 -11.13 -2.42
C SER A 415 2.24 -9.64 -2.31
N ILE A 416 2.41 -9.10 -1.10
CA ILE A 416 2.74 -7.68 -0.89
C ILE A 416 4.08 -7.32 -1.53
N ILE A 417 5.13 -8.13 -1.31
CA ILE A 417 6.45 -7.90 -1.92
C ILE A 417 6.36 -7.99 -3.45
N SER A 418 5.69 -9.02 -3.98
CA SER A 418 5.52 -9.21 -5.41
C SER A 418 4.76 -8.05 -6.07
N SER A 419 3.73 -7.52 -5.40
CA SER A 419 2.98 -6.35 -5.85
C SER A 419 3.89 -5.13 -6.05
N ILE A 420 4.71 -4.82 -5.05
CA ILE A 420 5.66 -3.70 -5.08
C ILE A 420 6.67 -3.89 -6.22
N LEU A 421 7.27 -5.08 -6.32
CA LEU A 421 8.25 -5.41 -7.36
C LEU A 421 7.66 -5.31 -8.78
N ILE A 422 6.44 -5.81 -9.00
CA ILE A 422 5.73 -5.70 -10.27
C ILE A 422 5.52 -4.23 -10.66
N PHE A 423 4.99 -3.43 -9.73
CA PHE A 423 4.68 -2.03 -9.99
C PHE A 423 5.94 -1.26 -10.42
N PHE A 424 7.03 -1.34 -9.65
CA PHE A 424 8.26 -0.63 -9.99
C PHE A 424 8.96 -1.18 -11.25
N SER A 425 8.88 -2.50 -11.49
CA SER A 425 9.54 -3.11 -12.66
C SER A 425 8.84 -2.76 -13.97
N PHE A 426 7.51 -2.63 -13.96
CA PHE A 426 6.69 -2.62 -15.18
C PHE A 426 5.79 -1.39 -15.36
N SER A 427 5.63 -0.51 -14.36
CA SER A 427 4.72 0.66 -14.44
C SER A 427 4.95 1.54 -15.67
N LYS A 428 6.20 1.70 -16.11
CA LYS A 428 6.54 2.49 -17.32
C LYS A 428 6.10 1.86 -18.64
N ILE A 429 5.76 0.56 -18.66
CA ILE A 429 5.30 -0.13 -19.88
C ILE A 429 3.80 0.07 -20.09
N ASN A 430 3.00 -0.14 -19.03
CA ASN A 430 1.56 0.08 -19.05
C ASN A 430 1.08 0.43 -17.64
N PHE A 431 1.08 1.72 -17.33
CA PHE A 431 0.82 2.21 -15.97
C PHE A 431 -0.52 1.72 -15.41
N LEU A 432 -1.61 1.85 -16.17
CA LEU A 432 -2.95 1.48 -15.70
C LEU A 432 -3.05 -0.02 -15.43
N TYR A 433 -2.60 -0.86 -16.38
CA TYR A 433 -2.62 -2.31 -16.22
C TYR A 433 -1.82 -2.75 -14.99
N GLN A 434 -0.60 -2.23 -14.83
CA GLN A 434 0.25 -2.61 -13.69
C GLN A 434 -0.31 -2.09 -12.36
N SER A 435 -0.91 -0.91 -12.34
CA SER A 435 -1.54 -0.33 -11.15
C SER A 435 -2.70 -1.18 -10.65
N VAL A 436 -3.57 -1.63 -11.56
CA VAL A 436 -4.70 -2.50 -11.22
C VAL A 436 -4.22 -3.83 -10.64
N PHE A 437 -3.34 -4.56 -11.34
CA PHE A 437 -2.91 -5.87 -10.87
C PHE A 437 -2.07 -5.81 -9.59
N SER A 438 -1.13 -4.87 -9.48
CA SER A 438 -0.34 -4.71 -8.24
C SER A 438 -1.23 -4.36 -7.05
N SER A 439 -2.24 -3.49 -7.22
CA SER A 439 -3.20 -3.16 -6.17
C SER A 439 -4.05 -4.36 -5.74
N LEU A 440 -4.50 -5.19 -6.70
CA LEU A 440 -5.23 -6.42 -6.40
C LEU A 440 -4.36 -7.43 -5.62
N ILE A 441 -3.14 -7.69 -6.07
CA ILE A 441 -2.20 -8.61 -5.41
C ILE A 441 -1.90 -8.11 -3.98
N PHE A 442 -1.68 -6.80 -3.82
CA PHE A 442 -1.47 -6.23 -2.50
C PHE A 442 -2.69 -6.43 -1.61
N ALA A 443 -3.89 -6.16 -2.11
CA ALA A 443 -5.13 -6.30 -1.35
C ALA A 443 -5.37 -7.75 -0.92
N ILE A 444 -5.07 -8.71 -1.78
CA ILE A 444 -5.07 -10.14 -1.45
C ILE A 444 -4.06 -10.45 -0.33
N GLY A 445 -2.86 -9.86 -0.39
CA GLY A 445 -1.88 -10.05 0.67
C GLY A 445 -2.28 -9.38 1.99
N ALA A 446 -2.84 -8.19 1.93
CA ALA A 446 -3.24 -7.40 3.09
C ALA A 446 -4.46 -8.00 3.80
N VAL A 447 -5.45 -8.52 3.06
CA VAL A 447 -6.68 -9.06 3.67
C VAL A 447 -6.37 -10.21 4.62
N VAL A 448 -5.34 -11.00 4.34
CA VAL A 448 -4.90 -12.11 5.19
C VAL A 448 -4.56 -11.65 6.60
N PHE A 449 -3.97 -10.46 6.77
CA PHE A 449 -3.60 -9.92 8.09
C PHE A 449 -4.78 -9.33 8.87
N ILE A 450 -5.91 -9.11 8.20
CA ILE A 450 -7.12 -8.54 8.78
C ILE A 450 -8.11 -9.65 9.17
N LEU A 451 -8.05 -10.79 8.48
CA LEU A 451 -8.92 -11.93 8.76
C LEU A 451 -8.61 -12.55 10.14
N PRO A 452 -9.64 -13.06 10.84
CA PRO A 452 -9.44 -13.86 12.05
C PRO A 452 -8.51 -15.05 11.79
N LYS A 453 -7.72 -15.43 12.79
CA LYS A 453 -6.73 -16.50 12.69
C LYS A 453 -7.36 -17.86 12.40
N ASP A 454 -8.58 -18.08 12.90
CA ASP A 454 -9.35 -19.30 12.66
C ASP A 454 -10.00 -19.41 11.28
N VAL A 455 -9.81 -18.43 10.38
CA VAL A 455 -10.19 -18.58 8.97
C VAL A 455 -9.28 -19.59 8.28
N PHE A 456 -7.96 -19.47 8.47
CA PHE A 456 -6.98 -20.39 7.91
C PHE A 456 -6.44 -21.38 8.94
N GLY A 457 -6.73 -21.17 10.22
CA GLY A 457 -6.48 -22.13 11.29
C GLY A 457 -7.66 -23.10 11.47
N SER A 458 -7.43 -24.21 12.17
CA SER A 458 -8.49 -25.18 12.47
C SER A 458 -8.58 -25.45 13.97
N TRP A 459 -9.80 -25.41 14.48
CA TRP A 459 -10.11 -25.85 15.83
C TRP A 459 -10.03 -27.39 15.93
N SER A 460 -9.49 -27.90 17.05
CA SER A 460 -9.65 -29.31 17.44
C SER A 460 -11.12 -29.59 17.78
N LYS A 461 -11.52 -30.85 17.97
CA LYS A 461 -12.92 -31.15 18.34
C LYS A 461 -13.25 -30.55 19.71
N GLU A 462 -12.36 -30.77 20.67
CA GLU A 462 -12.45 -30.26 22.03
C GLU A 462 -12.37 -28.72 22.05
N GLY A 463 -11.45 -28.15 21.28
CA GLY A 463 -11.31 -26.70 21.14
C GLY A 463 -12.52 -26.05 20.48
N ARG A 464 -13.13 -26.71 19.49
CA ARG A 464 -14.33 -26.22 18.82
C ARG A 464 -15.53 -26.24 19.76
N GLU A 465 -15.69 -27.31 20.54
CA GLU A 465 -16.74 -27.39 21.57
C GLU A 465 -16.53 -26.31 22.63
N TYR A 466 -15.31 -26.16 23.14
CA TYR A 466 -14.93 -25.12 24.08
C TYR A 466 -15.30 -23.72 23.56
N TYR A 467 -14.88 -23.40 22.34
CA TYR A 467 -15.16 -22.13 21.68
C TYR A 467 -16.67 -21.90 21.50
N LEU A 468 -17.42 -22.91 21.04
CA LEU A 468 -18.85 -22.79 20.79
C LEU A 468 -19.66 -22.63 22.07
N LYS A 469 -19.31 -23.32 23.16
CA LYS A 469 -19.95 -23.12 24.47
C LYS A 469 -19.77 -21.70 24.97
N TRP A 470 -18.54 -21.16 24.94
CA TRP A 470 -18.30 -19.76 25.29
C TRP A 470 -19.01 -18.77 24.35
N LYS A 471 -19.11 -19.07 23.05
CA LYS A 471 -19.90 -18.26 22.11
C LYS A 471 -21.41 -18.32 22.37
N ASN A 472 -21.92 -19.44 22.82
CA ASN A 472 -23.33 -19.59 23.18
C ASN A 472 -23.63 -18.95 24.54
N PHE A 473 -22.67 -18.93 25.46
CA PHE A 473 -22.72 -18.12 26.68
C PHE A 473 -22.71 -16.62 26.34
N GLU A 474 -21.85 -16.17 25.41
CA GLU A 474 -21.87 -14.80 24.87
C GLU A 474 -23.26 -14.42 24.30
N LYS A 475 -23.88 -15.33 23.53
CA LYS A 475 -25.23 -15.12 22.99
C LYS A 475 -26.27 -15.02 24.10
N PHE A 476 -26.21 -15.88 25.13
CA PHE A 476 -27.14 -15.83 26.26
C PHE A 476 -27.05 -14.49 26.99
N LEU A 477 -25.84 -14.05 27.36
CA LEU A 477 -25.65 -12.78 28.06
C LEU A 477 -26.05 -11.55 27.22
N THR A 478 -25.95 -11.64 25.90
CA THR A 478 -26.33 -10.56 24.99
C THR A 478 -27.81 -10.58 24.59
N ASP A 479 -28.56 -11.62 24.94
CA ASP A 479 -29.99 -11.73 24.67
C ASP A 479 -30.81 -11.33 25.91
N TYR A 480 -31.31 -10.08 25.90
CA TYR A 480 -32.04 -9.54 27.04
C TYR A 480 -33.28 -10.36 27.41
N SER A 481 -34.01 -10.89 26.42
CA SER A 481 -35.26 -11.60 26.67
C SER A 481 -35.00 -12.89 27.45
N LEU A 482 -34.01 -13.67 27.03
CA LEU A 482 -33.58 -14.87 27.73
C LEU A 482 -33.00 -14.56 29.11
N LEU A 483 -32.16 -13.52 29.22
CA LEU A 483 -31.57 -13.11 30.49
C LEU A 483 -32.63 -12.63 31.50
N SER A 484 -33.71 -12.00 31.03
CA SER A 484 -34.83 -11.55 31.87
C SER A 484 -35.74 -12.67 32.35
N GLN A 485 -35.87 -13.76 31.57
CA GLN A 485 -36.66 -14.94 31.93
C GLN A 485 -35.94 -15.82 32.96
N TYR A 486 -34.61 -15.78 32.95
CA TYR A 486 -33.75 -16.54 33.86
C TYR A 486 -32.73 -15.60 34.50
N PRO A 487 -33.17 -14.63 35.34
CA PRO A 487 -32.24 -13.76 36.04
C PRO A 487 -31.39 -14.60 37.00
N PRO A 488 -30.07 -14.36 37.09
CA PRO A 488 -29.22 -15.06 38.04
C PRO A 488 -29.76 -14.97 39.47
N GLU A 489 -29.83 -16.12 40.14
CA GLU A 489 -30.49 -16.28 41.44
C GLU A 489 -29.80 -15.52 42.58
N SER A 490 -28.53 -15.13 42.41
CA SER A 490 -27.75 -14.41 43.43
C SER A 490 -26.81 -13.39 42.83
N ILE A 491 -26.53 -12.29 43.55
CA ILE A 491 -25.60 -11.22 43.17
C ILE A 491 -24.21 -11.76 42.79
N ILE A 492 -23.76 -12.83 43.45
CA ILE A 492 -22.49 -13.51 43.17
C ILE A 492 -22.44 -14.01 41.71
N LEU A 493 -23.54 -14.58 41.19
CA LEU A 493 -23.62 -15.03 39.80
C LEU A 493 -23.60 -13.86 38.79
N TRP A 494 -24.13 -12.69 39.15
CA TRP A 494 -24.07 -11.50 38.28
C TRP A 494 -22.64 -10.97 38.14
N GLU A 495 -21.86 -11.02 39.22
CA GLU A 495 -20.44 -10.63 39.18
C GLU A 495 -19.63 -11.58 38.32
N ASP A 496 -19.86 -12.90 38.43
CA ASP A 496 -19.22 -13.89 37.56
C ASP A 496 -19.57 -13.66 36.08
N TYR A 497 -20.83 -13.37 35.78
CA TYR A 497 -21.26 -13.07 34.41
C TYR A 497 -20.58 -11.82 33.86
N LEU A 498 -20.36 -10.78 34.69
CA LEU A 498 -19.66 -9.56 34.28
C LEU A 498 -18.16 -9.78 34.05
N VAL A 499 -17.50 -10.59 34.87
CA VAL A 499 -16.10 -10.98 34.68
C VAL A 499 -15.93 -11.65 33.31
N TYR A 500 -16.73 -12.67 33.00
CA TYR A 500 -16.63 -13.36 31.72
C TYR A 500 -17.20 -12.57 30.54
N ALA A 501 -18.21 -11.71 30.75
CA ALA A 501 -18.65 -10.76 29.72
C ALA A 501 -17.54 -9.77 29.35
N THR A 502 -16.71 -9.39 30.32
CA THR A 502 -15.52 -8.57 30.09
C THR A 502 -14.47 -9.36 29.35
N ALA A 503 -14.17 -10.59 29.76
CA ALA A 503 -13.25 -11.48 29.05
C ALA A 503 -13.65 -11.71 27.58
N LEU A 504 -14.96 -11.75 27.28
CA LEU A 504 -15.53 -11.93 25.95
C LEU A 504 -15.73 -10.61 25.16
N SER A 505 -15.31 -9.46 25.72
CA SER A 505 -15.46 -8.13 25.13
C SER A 505 -16.91 -7.69 24.85
N ILE A 506 -17.88 -8.19 25.64
CA ILE A 506 -19.32 -7.87 25.50
C ILE A 506 -19.91 -7.13 26.71
N ALA A 507 -19.10 -6.80 27.72
CA ALA A 507 -19.57 -6.24 28.97
C ALA A 507 -20.49 -5.00 28.84
N ASP A 508 -20.31 -4.11 27.85
CA ASP A 508 -21.20 -2.94 27.63
C ASP A 508 -22.67 -3.32 27.44
N LYS A 509 -22.90 -4.39 26.66
CA LYS A 509 -24.24 -4.84 26.34
C LYS A 509 -24.84 -5.54 27.55
N VAL A 510 -24.05 -6.41 28.16
CA VAL A 510 -24.44 -7.18 29.34
C VAL A 510 -24.77 -6.24 30.48
N GLU A 511 -23.87 -5.33 30.85
CA GLU A 511 -24.06 -4.34 31.92
C GLU A 511 -25.36 -3.55 31.74
N LYS A 512 -25.67 -3.08 30.52
CA LYS A 512 -26.95 -2.40 30.21
C LYS A 512 -28.18 -3.28 30.43
N HIS A 513 -28.08 -4.58 30.15
CA HIS A 513 -29.15 -5.54 30.40
C HIS A 513 -29.30 -5.78 31.90
N LEU A 514 -28.20 -5.99 32.64
CA LEU A 514 -28.25 -6.20 34.08
C LEU A 514 -28.80 -4.95 34.82
N LYS A 515 -28.45 -3.74 34.36
CA LYS A 515 -28.95 -2.44 34.91
C LYS A 515 -30.47 -2.37 34.99
N LYS A 516 -31.14 -3.04 34.04
CA LYS A 516 -32.60 -3.05 33.92
C LYS A 516 -33.27 -4.14 34.76
N LEU A 517 -32.53 -5.17 35.13
CA LEU A 517 -33.04 -6.35 35.84
C LEU A 517 -32.85 -6.26 37.37
N ILE A 518 -31.96 -5.39 37.85
CA ILE A 518 -31.69 -5.19 39.28
C ILE A 518 -32.85 -4.41 39.94
N PRO A 519 -33.48 -4.94 41.02
CA PRO A 519 -34.46 -4.20 41.83
C PRO A 519 -33.85 -2.95 42.47
N LYS A 520 -34.61 -1.85 42.53
CA LYS A 520 -34.14 -0.53 43.02
C LYS A 520 -33.81 -0.48 44.52
N ASP A 521 -34.15 -1.53 45.27
CA ASP A 521 -34.16 -1.54 46.73
C ASP A 521 -32.93 -2.23 47.35
N ILE A 522 -32.01 -2.74 46.52
CA ILE A 522 -30.74 -3.31 46.96
C ILE A 522 -29.73 -2.16 47.09
N ASP A 523 -29.07 -2.03 48.25
CA ASP A 523 -27.96 -1.08 48.42
C ASP A 523 -26.71 -1.64 47.72
N VAL A 524 -26.64 -1.43 46.40
CA VAL A 524 -25.68 -2.08 45.49
C VAL A 524 -24.28 -1.43 45.51
N ASN A 525 -23.98 -0.62 46.52
CA ASN A 525 -22.77 0.23 46.62
C ASN A 525 -21.42 -0.54 46.69
N GLU A 526 -21.45 -1.86 46.85
CA GLU A 526 -20.27 -2.73 46.96
C GLU A 526 -20.10 -3.73 45.79
N THR A 527 -20.92 -3.67 44.74
CA THR A 527 -20.79 -4.62 43.60
C THR A 527 -19.81 -4.11 42.54
N VAL A 528 -19.15 -5.05 41.84
CA VAL A 528 -18.25 -4.81 40.68
C VAL A 528 -18.86 -3.86 39.63
N TYR A 529 -20.19 -3.78 39.61
CA TYR A 529 -21.07 -3.04 38.73
C TYR A 529 -20.80 -1.54 38.57
N TYR A 530 -20.28 -0.86 39.60
CA TYR A 530 -20.07 0.58 39.60
C TYR A 530 -18.61 1.01 39.39
N TYR A 531 -17.69 0.05 39.31
CA TYR A 531 -16.29 0.36 39.07
C TYR A 531 -16.03 0.57 37.58
N PRO A 532 -15.15 1.51 37.20
CA PRO A 532 -14.78 1.71 35.80
C PRO A 532 -13.78 0.64 35.36
N TYR A 533 -14.15 -0.64 35.48
CA TYR A 533 -13.26 -1.80 35.32
C TYR A 533 -12.50 -1.80 33.99
N ARG A 534 -13.12 -1.31 32.91
CA ARG A 534 -12.47 -1.15 31.59
C ARG A 534 -11.42 -0.05 31.51
N ARG A 535 -11.47 0.96 32.39
CA ARG A 535 -10.41 1.98 32.48
C ARG A 535 -9.11 1.32 32.88
N PHE A 536 -9.13 0.35 33.80
CA PHE A 536 -7.91 -0.30 34.27
C PHE A 536 -7.15 -1.02 33.15
N GLY A 537 -7.81 -1.84 32.32
CA GLY A 537 -7.16 -2.48 31.17
C GLY A 537 -6.61 -1.50 30.13
N ARG A 538 -7.32 -0.39 29.87
CA ARG A 538 -6.84 0.68 28.98
C ARG A 538 -5.62 1.40 29.56
N GLN A 539 -5.61 1.66 30.86
CA GLN A 539 -4.48 2.30 31.54
C GLN A 539 -3.21 1.41 31.46
N PHE A 540 -3.34 0.09 31.63
CA PHE A 540 -2.23 -0.84 31.39
C PHE A 540 -1.66 -0.77 29.98
N TYR A 541 -2.53 -0.68 28.96
CA TYR A 541 -2.09 -0.51 27.58
C TYR A 541 -1.30 0.81 27.41
N VAL A 542 -1.83 1.93 27.92
CA VAL A 542 -1.16 3.25 27.86
C VAL A 542 0.20 3.22 28.57
N ILE A 543 0.30 2.61 29.75
CA ILE A 543 1.56 2.46 30.49
C ILE A 543 2.57 1.64 29.68
N SER A 544 2.13 0.54 29.07
CA SER A 544 3.01 -0.28 28.21
C SER A 544 3.49 0.47 26.97
N THR A 545 2.66 1.34 26.37
CA THR A 545 3.08 2.19 25.24
C THR A 545 4.12 3.22 25.68
N VAL A 546 3.93 3.86 26.84
CA VAL A 546 4.90 4.82 27.40
C VAL A 546 6.23 4.11 27.67
N ALA A 547 6.22 2.97 28.35
CA ALA A 547 7.42 2.20 28.62
C ALA A 547 8.14 1.79 27.32
N HIS A 548 7.38 1.34 26.30
CA HIS A 548 7.95 0.97 25.00
C HIS A 548 8.60 2.17 24.30
N SER A 549 7.98 3.34 24.37
CA SER A 549 8.57 4.57 23.82
C SER A 549 9.86 5.01 24.54
N THR A 550 9.93 4.83 25.86
CA THR A 550 11.15 5.11 26.66
C THR A 550 12.29 4.15 26.31
N VAL A 551 11.98 2.88 26.01
CA VAL A 551 13.01 1.85 25.73
C VAL A 551 13.52 1.93 24.29
N TYR A 552 12.62 2.13 23.31
CA TYR A 552 12.90 1.94 21.87
C TYR A 552 12.84 3.23 21.01
N GLY A 553 12.92 4.42 21.61
CA GLY A 553 12.95 5.68 20.86
C GLY A 553 14.13 5.76 19.86
N ASN A 554 13.78 5.97 18.58
CA ASN A 554 14.59 6.24 17.37
C ASN A 554 15.47 5.12 16.75
N SER A 555 15.02 4.61 15.60
CA SER A 555 15.88 4.12 14.50
C SER A 555 15.14 4.07 13.15
N SER A 556 14.97 5.21 12.50
CA SER A 556 14.53 5.27 11.08
C SER A 556 15.76 5.26 10.16
N GLY A 557 16.17 4.07 9.72
CA GLY A 557 17.23 3.89 8.72
C GLY A 557 16.74 4.22 7.30
N LYS A 558 17.33 5.26 6.69
CA LYS A 558 17.21 5.58 5.26
C LYS A 558 18.19 4.69 4.47
N GLY A 559 17.68 3.78 3.65
CA GLY A 559 18.47 3.02 2.67
C GLY A 559 18.20 3.55 1.26
N GLY A 560 19.20 4.20 0.66
CA GLY A 560 19.20 4.62 -0.74
C GLY A 560 19.65 3.51 -1.66
N PHE A 561 19.01 3.39 -2.83
CA PHE A 561 19.45 2.53 -3.93
C PHE A 561 19.98 3.40 -5.08
N SER A 562 21.25 3.16 -5.45
CA SER A 562 21.91 3.72 -6.63
C SER A 562 21.60 2.88 -7.86
N GLY A 563 21.33 3.56 -8.98
CA GLY A 563 21.14 2.96 -10.30
C GLY A 563 22.46 2.81 -11.07
N GLY A 564 22.44 1.97 -12.12
CA GLY A 564 23.54 1.83 -13.05
C GLY A 564 23.16 1.14 -14.37
N ALA A 565 23.82 1.62 -15.43
CA ALA A 565 23.92 1.18 -16.83
C ALA A 565 22.74 1.45 -17.80
N GLY A 566 23.04 2.26 -18.83
CA GLY A 566 22.13 2.70 -19.88
C GLY A 566 21.61 1.59 -20.77
N GLY A 567 20.31 1.69 -21.07
CA GLY A 567 19.56 0.84 -21.99
C GLY A 567 18.56 1.71 -22.76
N ILE A 568 17.41 1.12 -23.11
CA ILE A 568 16.25 1.77 -23.77
C ILE A 568 15.99 3.18 -23.22
N GLY A 569 15.68 4.15 -24.09
CA GLY A 569 15.69 5.58 -23.80
C GLY A 569 16.98 6.30 -24.22
N GLY A 570 17.68 5.75 -25.23
CA GLY A 570 18.93 6.29 -25.76
C GLY A 570 18.82 6.90 -27.16
N GLY A 571 17.62 6.96 -27.74
CA GLY A 571 17.39 7.59 -29.03
C GLY A 571 17.76 9.07 -29.01
N SER A 572 18.29 9.57 -30.13
CA SER A 572 18.56 11.01 -30.27
C SER A 572 17.24 11.79 -30.41
N GLY A 573 17.21 13.03 -29.94
CA GLY A 573 16.03 13.89 -29.99
C GLY A 573 15.27 13.91 -28.67
N GLY A 574 13.93 13.94 -28.76
CA GLY A 574 13.08 14.05 -27.59
C GLY A 574 13.20 15.41 -26.90
N GLY A 575 13.17 15.41 -25.58
CA GLY A 575 13.14 16.61 -24.73
C GLY A 575 11.80 16.85 -24.07
N GLY A 576 11.46 18.11 -23.86
CA GLY A 576 10.26 18.51 -23.13
C GLY A 576 9.63 19.75 -23.73
N GLY A 577 8.57 20.19 -23.10
CA GLY A 577 7.90 21.44 -23.39
C GLY A 577 6.84 21.69 -22.34
N GLY A 578 6.15 22.82 -22.47
CA GLY A 578 5.04 23.16 -21.61
C GLY A 578 4.51 24.56 -21.80
N ALA A 579 3.77 25.03 -20.80
CA ALA A 579 3.31 26.42 -20.69
C ALA A 579 4.01 27.10 -19.51
N PHE A 580 4.09 28.43 -19.52
CA PHE A 580 4.70 29.23 -18.46
C PHE A 580 3.91 30.51 -18.17
#